data_AF-A0A2T0KIT3-F1
#
_entry.id   AF-A0A2T0KIT3-F1
#
_cell.length_a   1.000
_cell.length_b   1.000
_cell.length_c   1.000
_cell.angle_alpha   90.00
_cell.angle_beta   90.00
_cell.angle_gamma   90.00
#
_symmetry.space_group_name_H-M   'P 1'
#
loop_
_entity.id
_entity.type
_entity.pdbx_description
1 polymer ?
#
loop_
_entity_poly.entity_id
_entity_poly.type
_entity_poly.pdbx_seq_one_letter_code
_entity_poly.pdbx_strand_id
1 'polypeptide(L)'
;MVDMTANRLPRAGERDGMYYSMGYSGHGTHMATLMGTLMAEIMDGRADLNPWKDFDWPAIPGHFGKPWFLPFVGAWYRLKDTLQ
;
A
#
# COMPACT_ATOMS: atom_id res chain seq x y z
N MET A 1 -7.53 6.72 9.67
CA MET A 1 -6.20 6.24 9.24
C MET A 1 -6.30 5.95 7.75
N VAL A 2 -5.54 6.64 6.91
CA VAL A 2 -5.63 6.52 5.43
C VAL A 2 -4.54 5.56 4.98
N ASP A 3 -4.92 4.48 4.33
CA ASP A 3 -3.97 3.54 3.75
C ASP A 3 -3.32 4.18 2.51
N MET A 4 -2.01 4.41 2.56
CA MET A 4 -1.27 5.14 1.52
C MET A 4 -0.29 4.19 0.83
N THR A 5 -0.39 4.11 -0.49
CA THR A 5 0.62 3.46 -1.33
C THR A 5 1.65 4.48 -1.81
N ALA A 6 2.88 4.03 -2.07
CA ALA A 6 3.97 4.91 -2.50
C ALA A 6 3.64 5.70 -3.78
N ASN A 7 2.80 5.14 -4.65
CA ASN A 7 2.31 5.78 -5.88
C ASN A 7 0.86 6.28 -5.79
N ARG A 8 0.24 6.27 -4.61
CA ARG A 8 -1.15 6.68 -4.35
C ARG A 8 -2.24 5.96 -5.18
N LEU A 9 -1.90 4.88 -5.87
CA LEU A 9 -2.84 4.05 -6.61
C LEU A 9 -3.27 2.85 -5.77
N PRO A 10 -4.55 2.43 -5.87
CA PRO A 10 -5.02 1.22 -5.21
C PRO A 10 -4.31 -0.01 -5.77
N ARG A 11 -4.17 -1.03 -4.92
CA ARG A 11 -3.52 -2.29 -5.25
C ARG A 11 -4.53 -3.41 -5.09
N ALA A 12 -4.73 -4.19 -6.13
CA ALA A 12 -5.56 -5.38 -6.09
C ALA A 12 -4.83 -6.55 -6.75
N GLY A 13 -4.83 -7.70 -6.10
CA GLY A 13 -4.09 -8.86 -6.59
C GLY A 13 -4.37 -10.12 -5.78
N GLU A 14 -3.67 -11.19 -6.15
CA GLU A 14 -3.71 -12.48 -5.47
C GLU A 14 -2.29 -12.84 -5.03
N ARG A 15 -2.14 -13.31 -3.79
CA ARG A 15 -0.89 -13.86 -3.29
C ARG A 15 -1.17 -15.14 -2.51
N ASP A 16 -0.63 -16.26 -2.97
CA ASP A 16 -0.77 -17.57 -2.33
C ASP A 16 -2.25 -17.96 -2.05
N GLY A 17 -3.16 -17.65 -2.99
CA GLY A 17 -4.61 -17.88 -2.85
C GLY A 17 -5.35 -16.82 -2.00
N MET A 18 -4.64 -15.83 -1.46
CA MET A 18 -5.23 -14.70 -0.75
C MET A 18 -5.45 -13.52 -1.70
N TYR A 19 -6.72 -13.20 -1.93
CA TYR A 19 -7.14 -12.00 -2.67
C TYR A 19 -7.09 -10.77 -1.77
N TYR A 20 -6.49 -9.69 -2.27
CA TYR A 20 -6.41 -8.42 -1.54
C TYR A 20 -6.79 -7.25 -2.44
N SER A 21 -7.38 -6.22 -1.85
CA SER A 21 -7.58 -4.91 -2.49
C SER A 21 -7.44 -3.80 -1.45
N MET A 22 -6.32 -3.06 -1.49
CA MET A 22 -5.90 -2.12 -0.43
C MET A 22 -5.22 -0.87 -1.01
N GLY A 23 -4.83 0.09 -0.16
CA GLY A 23 -4.04 1.24 -0.59
C GLY A 23 -4.84 2.38 -1.27
N TYR A 24 -6.12 2.53 -0.93
CA TYR A 24 -7.03 3.48 -1.59
C TYR A 24 -6.70 4.98 -1.38
N SER A 25 -5.65 5.33 -0.61
CA SER A 25 -5.02 6.66 -0.54
C SER A 25 -5.98 7.85 -0.44
N GLY A 26 -7.09 7.69 0.30
CA GLY A 26 -8.10 8.73 0.56
C GLY A 26 -9.34 8.70 -0.34
N HIS A 27 -9.39 7.84 -1.36
CA HIS A 27 -10.55 7.65 -2.27
C HIS A 27 -11.36 6.38 -1.96
N GLY A 28 -11.21 5.84 -0.74
CA GLY A 28 -11.61 4.48 -0.39
C GLY A 28 -13.11 4.19 -0.39
N THR A 29 -13.99 5.16 -0.13
CA THR A 29 -15.42 4.87 0.04
C THR A 29 -16.11 4.40 -1.24
N HIS A 30 -15.79 4.98 -2.39
CA HIS A 30 -16.35 4.54 -3.67
C HIS A 30 -15.52 3.42 -4.31
N MET A 31 -14.18 3.49 -4.19
CA MET A 31 -13.29 2.49 -4.77
C MET A 31 -13.35 1.15 -4.06
N ALA A 32 -13.57 1.10 -2.75
CA ALA A 32 -13.70 -0.17 -2.02
C ALA A 32 -14.97 -0.93 -2.45
N THR A 33 -16.08 -0.23 -2.68
CA THR A 33 -17.33 -0.84 -3.13
C THR A 33 -17.20 -1.38 -4.56
N LEU A 34 -16.63 -0.59 -5.48
CA LEU A 34 -16.35 -1.02 -6.85
C LEU A 34 -15.40 -2.23 -6.88
N MET A 35 -14.33 -2.16 -6.10
CA MET A 35 -13.36 -3.26 -6.02
C MET A 35 -13.96 -4.49 -5.37
N GLY A 36 -14.88 -4.36 -4.40
CA GLY A 36 -15.58 -5.52 -3.83
C GLY A 36 -16.30 -6.35 -4.89
N THR A 37 -17.06 -5.69 -5.77
CA THR A 37 -17.74 -6.37 -6.89
C THR A 37 -16.74 -6.96 -7.89
N LEU A 38 -15.70 -6.22 -8.26
CA LEU A 38 -14.68 -6.70 -9.19
C LEU A 38 -13.90 -7.90 -8.63
N MET A 39 -13.57 -7.91 -7.34
CA MET A 39 -12.86 -9.02 -6.70
C MET A 39 -13.71 -10.29 -6.65
N ALA A 40 -15.04 -10.18 -6.48
CA ALA A 40 -15.93 -11.33 -6.55
C ALA A 40 -15.88 -11.99 -7.95
N GLU A 41 -15.91 -11.20 -9.02
CA GLU A 41 -15.77 -11.68 -10.41
C GLU A 41 -14.38 -12.28 -10.68
N ILE A 42 -13.32 -11.68 -10.12
CA ILE A 42 -11.95 -12.22 -10.21
C ILE A 42 -11.87 -13.59 -9.53
N MET A 43 -12.50 -13.76 -8.37
CA MET A 43 -12.57 -15.04 -7.65
C MET A 43 -13.40 -16.09 -8.42
N ASP A 44 -14.36 -15.66 -9.26
CA ASP A 44 -15.13 -16.53 -10.16
C ASP A 44 -14.37 -16.87 -11.47
N GLY A 45 -13.10 -16.47 -11.58
CA GLY A 45 -12.20 -16.82 -12.68
C GLY A 45 -12.00 -15.74 -13.74
N ARG A 46 -12.61 -14.55 -13.59
CA ARG A 46 -12.43 -13.41 -14.51
C ARG A 46 -11.26 -12.51 -14.10
N ALA A 47 -10.06 -13.09 -14.06
CA ALA A 47 -8.84 -12.40 -13.66
C ALA A 47 -8.43 -11.23 -14.59
N ASP A 48 -8.97 -11.18 -15.81
CA ASP A 48 -8.79 -10.11 -16.80
C ASP A 48 -9.42 -8.78 -16.37
N LEU A 49 -10.36 -8.80 -15.43
CA LEU A 49 -11.02 -7.60 -14.92
C LEU A 49 -10.23 -6.84 -13.87
N ASN A 50 -9.07 -7.33 -13.45
CA ASN A 50 -8.27 -6.62 -12.47
C ASN A 50 -7.45 -5.51 -13.17
N PRO A 51 -7.87 -4.23 -13.12
CA PRO A 51 -7.11 -3.15 -13.75
C PRO A 51 -5.79 -2.87 -13.01
N TRP A 52 -5.59 -3.48 -11.83
CA TRP A 52 -4.42 -3.31 -10.98
C TRP A 52 -3.51 -4.54 -10.98
N LYS A 53 -3.73 -5.53 -11.86
CA LYS A 53 -2.97 -6.79 -11.84
C LYS A 53 -1.47 -6.60 -12.11
N ASP A 54 -1.12 -5.64 -12.96
CA ASP A 54 0.26 -5.43 -13.45
C ASP A 54 1.08 -4.52 -12.51
N PHE A 55 0.54 -4.20 -11.34
CA PHE A 55 1.12 -3.25 -10.40
C PHE A 55 1.96 -3.96 -9.34
N ASP A 56 3.27 -4.08 -9.59
CA ASP A 56 4.23 -4.61 -8.62
C ASP A 56 4.17 -3.87 -7.28
N TRP A 57 4.15 -4.61 -6.17
CA TRP A 57 4.21 -4.06 -4.81
C TRP A 57 5.61 -4.29 -4.23
N PRO A 58 6.62 -3.49 -4.61
CA PRO A 58 7.93 -3.59 -4.02
C PRO A 58 7.86 -3.16 -2.55
N ALA A 59 8.59 -3.86 -1.70
CA ALA A 59 8.85 -3.41 -0.34
C ALA A 59 9.56 -2.04 -0.39
N ILE A 60 9.23 -1.15 0.55
CA ILE A 60 9.90 0.15 0.64
C ILE A 60 11.40 -0.09 0.82
N PRO A 61 12.26 0.42 -0.09
CA PRO A 61 13.70 0.21 0.01
C PRO A 61 14.24 0.72 1.35
N GLY A 62 14.97 -0.12 2.08
CA GLY A 62 15.52 0.24 3.38
C GLY A 62 14.60 -0.03 4.58
N HIS A 63 13.34 -0.42 4.38
CA HIS A 63 12.48 -0.89 5.46
C HIS A 63 12.70 -2.39 5.74
N PHE A 64 13.87 -2.72 6.33
CA PHE A 64 14.22 -4.08 6.72
C PHE A 64 14.21 -4.21 8.25
N GLY A 65 13.31 -5.02 8.80
CA GLY A 65 13.30 -5.38 10.21
C GLY A 65 13.06 -4.20 11.16
N LYS A 66 13.82 -4.14 12.26
CA LYS A 66 13.72 -3.07 13.26
C LYS A 66 14.14 -1.74 12.59
N PRO A 67 13.34 -0.67 12.67
CA PRO A 67 13.61 0.56 11.91
C PRO A 67 14.93 1.21 12.31
N TRP A 68 15.99 0.87 11.57
CA TRP A 68 17.38 1.24 11.84
C TRP A 68 17.66 2.72 11.60
N PHE A 69 16.80 3.41 10.86
CA PHE A 69 16.91 4.83 10.56
C PHE A 69 16.34 5.74 11.66
N LEU A 70 15.51 5.21 12.57
CA LEU A 70 14.90 6.00 13.64
C LEU A 70 15.93 6.68 14.58
N PRO A 71 17.02 6.02 15.01
CA PRO A 71 18.04 6.68 15.83
C PRO A 71 18.70 7.88 15.11
N PHE A 72 18.93 7.79 13.79
CA PHE A 72 19.52 8.87 13.01
C PHE A 72 18.57 10.05 12.84
N VAL A 73 17.31 9.77 12.51
CA VAL A 73 16.25 10.79 12.41
C VAL A 73 16.06 11.48 13.77
N GLY A 74 16.04 10.71 14.86
CA GLY A 74 15.96 11.25 16.22
C GLY A 74 17.16 12.15 16.58
N ALA A 75 18.38 11.74 16.23
CA ALA A 75 19.57 12.55 16.43
C ALA A 75 19.56 13.86 15.62
N TRP A 76 19.11 13.79 14.36
CA TRP A 76 18.94 14.97 13.50
C TRP A 76 17.94 15.96 14.07
N TYR A 77 16.76 15.49 14.48
CA TYR A 77 15.76 16.36 15.10
C TYR A 77 16.29 16.97 16.40
N ARG A 78 17.02 16.20 17.23
CA ARG A 78 17.63 16.72 18.46
C ARG A 78 18.68 17.80 18.20
N LEU A 79 19.49 17.64 17.15
CA LEU A 79 20.45 18.66 16.69
C LEU A 79 19.74 19.92 16.19
N LYS A 80 18.71 19.74 15.37
CA LYS A 80 17.89 20.85 14.86
C LYS A 80 17.22 21.63 16.01
N ASP A 81 16.73 20.93 17.02
CA ASP A 81 16.09 21.51 18.21
C ASP A 81 17.09 22.25 19.11
N THR A 82 18.38 21.90 19.06
CA THR A 82 19.44 22.59 19.81
C THR A 82 20.00 23.80 19.05
N LEU A 83 19.86 23.81 17.72
CA LEU A 83 20.33 24.88 16.83
C LEU A 83 19.25 25.93 16.50
N GLN A 84 18.00 25.69 16.94
CA GLN A 84 16.87 26.61 16.80
C GLN A 84 16.71 27.45 18.08
#